data_AF-A0A5N3PIL0-F1
#
_entry.id   AF-A0A5N3PIL0-F1
#
_cell.length_a   1.000
_cell.length_b   1.000
_cell.length_c   1.000
_cell.angle_alpha   90.00
_cell.angle_beta   90.00
_cell.angle_gamma   90.00
#
_symmetry.space_group_name_H-M   'P 1'
#
loop_
_entity.id
_entity.type
_entity.pdbx_description
1 polymer ?
#
loop_
_entity_poly.entity_id
_entity_poly.type
_entity_poly.pdbx_seq_one_letter_code
_entity_poly.pdbx_strand_id
1 'polypeptide(L)'
;MDAEAIREIFRETGDIRVRKMFGGQGVYRDNLMFALEAGGELYLKVDSETLDRFRDLGSRPFTYQGRDGKPRSMSYWLMPEGALDDPEEAARFAALAIAAARRAHAKKPARDRTARG
;
A
#
# COMPACT_ATOMS: atom_id res chain seq x y z
N MET A 1 8.09 1.61 11.76
CA MET A 1 7.61 0.27 12.14
C MET A 1 8.53 -0.76 11.50
N ASP A 2 8.83 -1.90 12.11
CA ASP A 2 9.68 -2.93 11.48
C ASP A 2 8.86 -3.95 10.66
N ALA A 3 9.56 -4.84 9.96
CA ALA A 3 8.92 -5.81 9.07
C ALA A 3 8.11 -6.89 9.81
N GLU A 4 8.42 -7.15 11.08
CA GLU A 4 7.71 -8.15 11.89
C GLU A 4 6.37 -7.59 12.36
N ALA A 5 6.36 -6.36 12.88
CA ALA A 5 5.13 -5.65 13.22
C ALA A 5 4.17 -5.51 12.03
N ILE A 6 4.70 -5.24 10.82
CA ILE A 6 3.89 -5.21 9.60
C ILE A 6 3.26 -6.59 9.30
N ARG A 7 4.01 -7.68 9.51
CA ARG A 7 3.50 -9.04 9.31
C ARG A 7 2.40 -9.38 10.30
N GLU A 8 2.54 -8.91 11.54
CA GLU A 8 1.54 -9.12 12.59
C GLU A 8 0.22 -8.43 12.25
N ILE A 9 0.27 -7.16 11.83
CA ILE A 9 -0.92 -6.40 11.40
C ILE A 9 -1.64 -7.11 10.24
N PHE A 10 -0.90 -7.62 9.27
CA PHE A 10 -1.46 -8.27 8.09
C PHE A 10 -1.54 -9.80 8.20
N ARG A 11 -1.49 -10.39 9.40
CA ARG A 11 -1.45 -11.86 9.57
C ARG A 11 -2.66 -12.58 8.93
N GLU A 12 -3.84 -11.97 9.00
CA GLU A 12 -5.08 -12.48 8.38
C GLU A 12 -5.17 -12.22 6.87
N THR A 13 -4.21 -11.46 6.31
CA THR A 13 -4.13 -11.21 4.87
C THR A 13 -3.45 -12.38 4.13
N GLY A 14 -2.90 -13.39 4.84
CA GLY A 14 -2.16 -14.50 4.22
C GLY A 14 -0.71 -14.13 3.89
N ASP A 15 -0.08 -14.86 2.96
CA ASP A 15 1.35 -14.68 2.67
C ASP A 15 1.65 -13.27 2.10
N ILE A 16 2.40 -12.49 2.88
CA ILE A 16 2.89 -11.18 2.49
C ILE A 16 4.42 -11.12 2.53
N ARG A 17 4.97 -10.30 1.63
CA ARG A 17 6.39 -10.01 1.53
C ARG A 17 6.63 -8.55 1.84
N VAL A 18 7.48 -8.29 2.83
CA VAL A 18 7.93 -6.95 3.19
C VAL A 18 9.32 -6.71 2.57
N ARG A 19 9.50 -5.59 1.88
CA ARG A 19 10.77 -5.21 1.25
C ARG A 19 11.14 -3.78 1.63
N LYS A 20 12.37 -3.55 2.10
CA LYS A 20 12.88 -2.20 2.33
C LYS A 20 12.92 -1.39 1.02
N MET A 21 12.45 -0.15 1.06
CA MET A 21 12.40 0.77 -0.08
C MET A 21 12.72 2.19 0.39
N PHE A 22 13.82 2.79 -0.09
CA PHE A 22 14.22 4.20 0.10
C PHE A 22 13.54 4.96 1.26
N GLY A 23 13.89 4.63 2.51
CA GLY A 23 13.37 5.33 3.71
C GLY A 23 12.06 4.77 4.31
N GLY A 24 11.56 3.66 3.78
CA GLY A 24 10.38 2.93 4.28
C GLY A 24 10.37 1.47 3.83
N GLN A 25 9.18 0.87 3.77
CA GLN A 25 9.01 -0.54 3.39
C GLN A 25 7.79 -0.74 2.50
N GLY A 26 7.94 -1.45 1.40
CA GLY A 26 6.80 -1.89 0.60
C GLY A 26 6.29 -3.24 1.06
N VAL A 27 4.96 -3.38 1.10
CA VAL A 27 4.26 -4.61 1.46
C VAL A 27 3.58 -5.17 0.22
N TYR A 28 3.88 -6.43 -0.07
CA TYR A 28 3.50 -7.09 -1.30
C TYR A 28 2.71 -8.35 -0.99
N ARG A 29 1.66 -8.60 -1.78
CA ARG A 29 1.06 -9.91 -1.92
C ARG A 29 1.30 -10.36 -3.35
N ASP A 30 1.95 -11.51 -3.51
CA ASP A 30 2.57 -11.91 -4.77
C ASP A 30 3.44 -10.77 -5.33
N ASN A 31 3.16 -10.30 -6.55
CA ASN A 31 3.89 -9.21 -7.20
C ASN A 31 3.16 -7.85 -7.12
N LEU A 32 2.13 -7.75 -6.28
CA LEU A 32 1.30 -6.54 -6.12
C LEU A 32 1.67 -5.82 -4.82
N MET A 33 2.24 -4.61 -4.95
CA MET A 33 2.48 -3.73 -3.81
C MET A 33 1.16 -3.12 -3.37
N PHE A 34 0.60 -3.61 -2.27
CA PHE A 34 -0.68 -3.16 -1.75
C PHE A 34 -0.55 -2.23 -0.54
N ALA A 35 0.58 -2.24 0.17
CA ALA A 35 0.84 -1.29 1.25
C ALA A 35 2.26 -0.71 1.18
N LEU A 36 2.44 0.42 1.86
CA LEU A 36 3.68 1.15 2.03
C LEU A 36 3.77 1.59 3.50
N GLU A 37 4.85 1.23 4.17
CA GLU A 37 5.23 1.85 5.43
C GLU A 37 6.20 2.99 5.15
N ALA A 38 5.94 4.15 5.74
CA ALA A 38 6.79 5.33 5.63
C ALA A 38 6.66 6.18 6.88
N GLY A 39 7.79 6.55 7.49
CA GLY A 39 7.79 7.44 8.65
C GLY A 39 7.07 6.87 9.88
N GLY A 40 6.95 5.54 10.00
CA GLY A 40 6.22 4.90 11.10
C GLY A 40 4.74 4.66 10.84
N GLU A 41 4.20 5.14 9.73
CA GLU A 41 2.79 4.99 9.35
C GLU A 41 2.63 4.00 8.21
N LEU A 42 1.50 3.26 8.23
CA LEU A 42 1.10 2.36 7.15
C LEU A 42 0.13 3.04 6.22
N TYR A 43 0.35 2.87 4.92
CA TYR A 43 -0.47 3.40 3.85
C TYR A 43 -0.89 2.27 2.91
N LEU A 44 -2.15 2.26 2.51
CA LEU A 44 -2.75 1.24 1.65
C LEU A 44 -2.98 1.78 0.24
N LYS A 45 -2.82 0.90 -0.75
CA LYS A 45 -3.11 1.21 -2.14
C LYS A 45 -4.59 1.54 -2.28
N VAL A 46 -4.88 2.70 -2.85
CA VAL A 46 -6.26 3.16 -3.10
C VAL A 46 -6.41 3.53 -4.57
N ASP A 47 -7.59 3.32 -5.11
CA ASP A 47 -7.98 3.80 -6.43
C ASP A 47 -9.33 4.50 -6.38
N SER A 48 -9.86 4.88 -7.54
CA SER A 48 -11.13 5.60 -7.63
C SER A 48 -12.33 4.84 -7.05
N GLU A 49 -12.27 3.51 -6.94
CA GLU A 49 -13.38 2.70 -6.40
C GLU A 49 -13.34 2.64 -4.88
N THR A 50 -12.17 2.74 -4.27
CA THR A 50 -12.01 2.63 -2.81
C THR A 50 -11.78 3.97 -2.13
N LEU A 51 -11.50 5.03 -2.89
CA LEU A 51 -11.14 6.35 -2.39
C LEU A 51 -12.14 6.93 -1.39
N ASP A 52 -13.43 6.92 -1.72
CA ASP A 52 -14.44 7.55 -0.88
C ASP A 52 -14.54 6.86 0.49
N ARG A 53 -14.44 5.52 0.53
CA ARG A 53 -14.41 4.77 1.79
C ARG A 53 -13.24 5.18 2.69
N PHE A 54 -12.06 5.42 2.12
CA PHE A 54 -10.91 5.87 2.90
C PHE A 54 -11.11 7.31 3.39
N ARG A 55 -11.67 8.19 2.56
CA ARG A 55 -11.96 9.58 2.94
C ARG A 55 -13.00 9.67 4.06
N ASP A 56 -14.05 8.85 4.00
CA ASP A 56 -15.10 8.79 5.03
C ASP A 56 -14.57 8.35 6.39
N LEU A 57 -13.48 7.57 6.39
CA LEU A 57 -12.77 7.12 7.59
C LEU A 57 -11.68 8.09 8.06
N GLY A 58 -11.62 9.30 7.50
CA GLY A 58 -10.63 10.31 7.86
C GLY A 58 -9.20 10.00 7.38
N SER A 59 -9.04 9.02 6.48
CA SER A 59 -7.72 8.69 5.92
C SER A 59 -7.17 9.84 5.07
N ARG A 60 -5.84 9.94 5.02
CA ARG A 60 -5.10 10.98 4.30
C ARG A 60 -4.16 10.40 3.26
N PRO A 61 -3.97 11.05 2.09
CA PRO A 61 -3.06 10.57 1.07
C PRO A 61 -1.61 10.64 1.53
N PHE A 62 -0.81 9.65 1.13
CA PHE A 62 0.63 9.70 1.26
C PHE A 62 1.21 10.80 0.37
N THR A 63 1.97 11.71 0.97
CA THR A 63 2.67 12.78 0.28
C THR A 63 4.15 12.72 0.60
N TYR A 64 5.00 12.80 -0.43
CA TYR A 64 6.45 12.92 -0.27
C TYR A 64 6.97 14.11 -1.07
N GLN A 65 8.11 14.66 -0.64
CA GLN A 65 8.78 15.73 -1.40
C GLN A 65 9.51 15.12 -2.59
N GLY A 66 9.16 15.60 -3.78
CA GLY A 66 9.87 15.29 -5.02
C GLY A 66 11.29 15.85 -4.99
N ARG A 67 12.13 15.34 -5.90
CA ARG A 67 13.53 15.79 -6.03
C ARG A 67 13.65 17.26 -6.43
N ASP A 68 12.59 17.80 -7.01
CA ASP A 68 12.37 19.19 -7.40
C ASP A 68 11.74 20.04 -6.27
N GLY A 69 11.60 19.50 -5.06
CA GLY A 69 11.01 20.18 -3.90
C GLY A 69 9.48 20.25 -3.92
N LYS A 70 8.81 19.75 -4.97
CA LYS A 70 7.34 19.77 -5.07
C LYS A 70 6.73 18.53 -4.41
N PRO A 71 5.64 18.68 -3.64
CA PRO A 71 4.94 17.53 -3.07
C PRO A 71 4.33 16.67 -4.17
N ARG A 72 4.54 15.36 -4.07
CA ARG A 72 3.96 14.34 -4.95
C ARG A 72 3.10 13.41 -4.11
N SER A 73 1.87 13.21 -4.55
CA SER A 73 0.97 12.21 -3.97
C SER A 73 1.00 10.94 -4.80
N MET A 74 0.92 9.80 -4.12
CA MET A 74 0.69 8.51 -4.76
C MET A 74 -0.73 8.03 -4.44
N SER A 75 -1.20 7.00 -5.14
CA SER A 75 -2.45 6.30 -4.79
C SER A 75 -2.22 5.37 -3.58
N TYR A 76 -1.71 5.94 -2.48
CA TYR A 76 -1.52 5.31 -1.18
C TYR A 76 -2.12 6.24 -0.13
N TRP A 77 -2.91 5.70 0.78
CA TRP A 77 -3.68 6.44 1.78
C TRP A 77 -3.51 5.81 3.15
N LEU A 78 -3.49 6.63 4.20
CA LEU A 78 -3.23 6.19 5.56
C LEU A 78 -4.18 5.05 5.95
N MET A 79 -3.63 4.00 6.54
CA MET A 79 -4.42 2.91 7.08
C MET A 79 -5.35 3.46 8.18
N PRO A 80 -6.66 3.19 8.13
CA PRO A 80 -7.58 3.62 9.19
C PRO A 80 -7.12 3.10 10.55
N GLU A 81 -7.24 3.92 11.61
CA GLU A 81 -6.69 3.60 12.94
C GLU A 81 -7.22 2.26 13.49
N GLY A 82 -8.53 2.00 13.36
CA GLY A 82 -9.12 0.72 13.80
C GLY A 82 -8.48 -0.52 13.17
N ALA A 83 -7.97 -0.38 11.94
CA ALA A 83 -7.32 -1.48 11.23
C ALA A 83 -5.91 -1.79 11.77
N LEU A 84 -5.25 -0.86 12.47
CA LEU A 84 -3.91 -1.11 13.02
C LEU A 84 -3.95 -2.09 14.19
N ASP A 85 -5.04 -2.09 14.96
CA ASP A 85 -5.21 -2.91 16.16
C ASP A 85 -6.12 -4.14 15.95
N ASP A 86 -6.90 -4.18 14.86
CA ASP A 86 -7.74 -5.32 14.46
C ASP A 86 -7.22 -5.97 13.16
N PRO A 87 -6.57 -7.15 13.24
CA PRO A 87 -6.04 -7.85 12.08
C PRO A 87 -7.10 -8.35 11.10
N GLU A 88 -8.33 -8.60 11.54
CA GLU A 88 -9.43 -8.89 10.62
C GLU A 88 -9.81 -7.64 9.84
N GLU A 89 -9.85 -6.48 10.51
CA GLU A 89 -10.06 -5.20 9.86
C GLU A 89 -8.92 -4.85 8.90
N ALA A 90 -7.67 -5.08 9.32
CA ALA A 90 -6.50 -4.96 8.46
C ALA A 90 -6.65 -5.79 7.19
N ALA A 91 -7.10 -7.04 7.31
CA ALA A 91 -7.32 -7.91 6.16
C ALA A 91 -8.45 -7.41 5.24
N ARG A 92 -9.54 -6.85 5.79
CA ARG A 92 -10.60 -6.22 4.99
C ARG A 92 -10.06 -5.07 4.14
N PHE A 93 -9.28 -4.17 4.74
CA PHE A 93 -8.68 -3.06 4.01
C PHE A 93 -7.54 -3.50 3.07
N ALA A 94 -6.75 -4.50 3.45
CA ALA A 94 -5.74 -5.08 2.58
C ALA A 94 -6.35 -5.71 1.33
N ALA A 95 -7.50 -6.40 1.46
CA ALA A 95 -8.22 -6.96 0.31
C ALA A 95 -8.64 -5.88 -0.69
N LEU A 96 -9.17 -4.74 -0.20
CA LEU A 96 -9.48 -3.57 -1.02
C LEU A 96 -8.22 -3.03 -1.72
N ALA A 97 -7.11 -2.93 -1.00
CA ALA A 97 -5.85 -2.43 -1.53
C ALA A 97 -5.22 -3.37 -2.57
N ILE A 98 -5.30 -4.68 -2.36
CA ILE A 98 -4.85 -5.70 -3.31
C ILE A 98 -5.68 -5.62 -4.60
N ALA A 99 -7.01 -5.47 -4.48
CA ALA A 99 -7.88 -5.29 -5.65
C ALA A 99 -7.51 -4.03 -6.44
N ALA A 100 -7.27 -2.91 -5.76
CA ALA A 100 -6.81 -1.66 -6.37
C ALA A 100 -5.44 -1.82 -7.05
N ALA A 101 -4.49 -2.50 -6.39
CA ALA A 101 -3.17 -2.80 -6.95
C ALA A 101 -3.28 -3.67 -8.21
N ARG A 102 -4.17 -4.67 -8.21
CA ARG A 102 -4.44 -5.53 -9.36
C ARG A 102 -5.01 -4.76 -10.54
N ARG A 103 -6.01 -3.89 -10.31
CA ARG A 103 -6.58 -3.02 -11.36
C ARG A 103 -5.53 -2.07 -11.93
N ALA A 104 -4.70 -1.48 -11.08
CA ALA A 104 -3.60 -0.62 -11.52
C ALA A 104 -2.55 -1.40 -12.34
N HIS A 105 -2.27 -2.65 -11.98
CA HIS A 105 -1.37 -3.52 -12.72
C HIS A 105 -1.94 -3.89 -14.10
N ALA A 106 -3.23 -4.23 -14.18
CA ALA A 106 -3.90 -4.56 -15.43
C ALA A 106 -4.00 -3.38 -16.41
N LYS A 107 -4.08 -2.14 -15.91
CA LYS A 107 -4.10 -0.92 -16.73
C LYS A 107 -2.74 -0.55 -17.31
N LYS A 108 -1.63 -1.10 -16.79
CA LYS A 108 -0.32 -0.86 -17.40
C LYS A 108 -0.21 -1.72 -18.66
N PRO A 109 0.01 -1.14 -19.86
CA PRO A 109 0.35 -1.94 -21.03
C PRO A 109 1.57 -2.78 -20.67
N ALA A 110 1.56 -4.06 -21.06
CA ALA A 110 2.67 -4.97 -20.82
C ALA A 110 3.93 -4.33 -21.41
N ARG A 111 4.72 -3.67 -20.56
CA ARG A 111 5.98 -3.09 -20.99
C ARG A 111 6.88 -4.29 -21.23
N ASP A 112 7.11 -4.53 -22.52
CA ASP A 112 7.94 -5.56 -23.09
C ASP A 112 9.10 -5.91 -22.15
N ARG A 113 9.09 -7.14 -21.66
CA ARG A 113 10.11 -7.65 -20.73
C ARG A 113 11.35 -8.13 -21.49
N THR A 114 11.59 -7.61 -22.68
CA THR A 114 12.78 -7.85 -23.50
C THR A 114 13.80 -6.75 -23.25
N ALA A 115 14.70 -6.98 -22.27
CA ALA A 115 16.09 -6.50 -22.26
C ALA A 115 16.71 -6.79 -20.88
N ARG A 116 17.25 -7.99 -20.74
CA ARG A 116 18.49 -8.29 -20.00
C ARG A 116 18.90 -9.71 -20.36
N GLY A 117 19.46 -9.84 -21.56
CA GLY A 117 20.50 -10.82 -21.88
C GLY A 117 21.85 -10.14 -21.76
#